data_AF-A0A4V1ZN34-F1
#
_entry.id   AF-A0A4V1ZN34-F1
#
_cell.length_a   1.000
_cell.length_b   1.000
_cell.length_c   1.000
_cell.angle_alpha   90.00
_cell.angle_beta   90.00
_cell.angle_gamma   90.00
#
_symmetry.space_group_name_H-M   'P 1'
#
loop_
_entity.id
_entity.type
_entity.pdbx_description
1 polymer ?
#
loop_
_entity_poly.entity_id
_entity_poly.type
_entity_poly.pdbx_seq_one_letter_code
_entity_poly.pdbx_strand_id
1 'polypeptide(L)'
;MKTETLALLNDERAARRPVIVVTDIANGDQRLVKAADFAADPLHAELDKQLRMGKSAMVEVDGQKWFLNVYAPTAKLVIVGAVHISQALAPLARSLDYDVTVVDPRTAFASPERFPDVKLIAEWPDEALPPLGIDRWTAFVAVTHDPK
;
A
#
# COMPACT_ATOMS: atom_id res chain seq x y z
N MET A 1 -2.63 -18.58 -14.54
CA MET A 1 -1.39 -17.80 -14.41
C MET A 1 -0.20 -18.74 -14.60
N LYS A 2 0.73 -18.40 -15.49
CA LYS A 2 1.96 -19.18 -15.73
C LYS A 2 2.90 -19.06 -14.52
N THR A 3 3.70 -20.09 -14.23
CA THR A 3 4.58 -20.16 -13.05
C THR A 3 5.59 -19.00 -13.01
N GLU A 4 6.17 -18.65 -14.16
CA GLU A 4 7.11 -17.52 -14.29
C GLU A 4 6.46 -16.18 -13.93
N THR A 5 5.22 -15.94 -14.39
CA THR A 5 4.45 -14.73 -14.06
C THR A 5 4.16 -14.64 -12.56
N LEU A 6 3.84 -15.79 -11.93
CA LEU A 6 3.58 -15.85 -10.50
C LEU A 6 4.85 -15.58 -9.67
N ALA A 7 6.00 -16.13 -10.09
CA ALA A 7 7.28 -15.86 -9.43
C ALA A 7 7.61 -14.36 -9.47
N LEU A 8 7.53 -13.74 -10.65
CA LEU A 8 7.78 -12.32 -10.81
C LEU A 8 6.79 -11.46 -10.01
N LEU A 9 5.51 -11.83 -9.98
CA LEU A 9 4.50 -11.15 -9.16
C LEU A 9 4.87 -11.19 -7.67
N ASN A 10 5.33 -12.33 -7.17
CA ASN A 10 5.71 -12.47 -5.78
C ASN A 10 6.96 -11.63 -5.44
N ASP A 11 7.95 -11.58 -6.33
CA ASP A 11 9.15 -10.75 -6.14
C ASP A 11 8.80 -9.26 -6.08
N GLU A 12 7.93 -8.78 -6.98
CA GLU A 12 7.49 -7.39 -6.99
C GLU A 12 6.64 -7.06 -5.75
N ARG A 13 5.75 -7.97 -5.32
CA ARG A 13 4.97 -7.81 -4.08
C ARG A 13 5.86 -7.77 -2.84
N ALA A 14 6.84 -8.65 -2.73
CA ALA A 14 7.78 -8.68 -1.62
C ALA A 14 8.59 -7.38 -1.54
N ALA A 15 8.94 -6.81 -2.70
CA ALA A 15 9.62 -5.53 -2.78
C ALA A 15 8.70 -4.30 -2.72
N ARG A 16 7.41 -4.48 -2.42
CA ARG A 16 6.39 -3.40 -2.39
C ARG A 16 6.36 -2.56 -3.67
N ARG A 17 6.57 -3.20 -4.82
CA ARG A 17 6.45 -2.56 -6.14
C ARG A 17 5.14 -2.99 -6.78
N PRO A 18 4.32 -2.03 -7.22
CA PRO A 18 3.04 -2.32 -7.85
C PRO A 18 3.22 -2.93 -9.24
N VAL A 19 2.34 -3.86 -9.56
CA VAL A 19 2.25 -4.48 -10.88
C VAL A 19 0.79 -4.66 -11.28
N ILE A 20 0.54 -4.75 -12.58
CA ILE A 20 -0.76 -5.14 -13.11
C ILE A 20 -0.56 -6.38 -13.96
N VAL A 21 -1.35 -7.42 -13.68
CA VAL A 21 -1.47 -8.56 -14.60
C VAL A 21 -2.57 -8.24 -15.59
N VAL A 22 -2.18 -8.04 -16.84
CA VAL A 22 -3.07 -7.79 -17.97
C VAL A 22 -3.47 -9.13 -18.55
N THR A 23 -4.77 -9.39 -18.62
CA THR A 23 -5.33 -10.59 -19.26
C THR A 23 -6.15 -10.17 -20.47
N ASP A 24 -5.80 -10.69 -21.64
CA ASP A 24 -6.65 -10.62 -22.83
C ASP A 24 -7.84 -11.57 -22.63
N ILE A 25 -9.07 -11.04 -22.71
CA ILE A 25 -10.26 -11.86 -22.49
C ILE A 25 -10.58 -12.78 -23.66
N ALA A 26 -10.11 -12.46 -24.87
CA ALA A 26 -10.43 -13.24 -26.06
C ALA A 26 -9.73 -14.62 -26.07
N ASN A 27 -8.46 -14.66 -25.65
CA ASN A 27 -7.61 -15.87 -25.69
C ASN A 27 -7.10 -16.31 -24.31
N GLY A 28 -7.26 -15.49 -23.26
CA GLY A 28 -6.78 -15.76 -21.91
C GLY A 28 -5.27 -15.53 -21.72
N ASP A 29 -4.58 -14.92 -22.70
CA ASP A 29 -3.16 -14.62 -22.58
C ASP A 29 -2.90 -13.58 -21.49
N GLN A 30 -1.85 -13.82 -20.71
CA GLN A 30 -1.49 -13.01 -19.56
C GLN A 30 -0.08 -12.48 -19.68
N ARG A 31 0.09 -11.21 -19.33
CA ARG A 31 1.39 -10.57 -19.14
C ARG A 31 1.38 -9.70 -17.90
N LEU A 32 2.49 -9.65 -17.19
CA LEU A 32 2.70 -8.76 -16.04
C LEU A 32 3.36 -7.48 -16.52
N VAL A 33 2.83 -6.35 -16.11
CA VAL A 33 3.39 -5.03 -16.39
C VAL A 33 3.75 -4.37 -15.07
N LYS A 34 5.01 -3.96 -14.92
CA LYS A 34 5.47 -3.23 -13.75
C LYS A 34 5.08 -1.76 -13.90
N ALA A 35 4.76 -1.07 -12.80
CA ALA A 35 4.40 0.34 -12.89
C ALA A 35 5.49 1.23 -13.50
N ALA A 36 6.77 0.85 -13.33
CA ALA A 36 7.90 1.56 -13.96
C ALA A 36 7.87 1.49 -15.50
N ASP A 37 7.22 0.47 -16.05
CA ASP A 37 7.18 0.19 -17.50
C ASP A 37 5.85 0.61 -18.13
N PHE A 38 4.91 1.17 -17.35
CA PHE A 38 3.57 1.54 -17.86
C PHE A 38 3.64 2.50 -19.04
N ALA A 39 4.55 3.48 -19.01
CA ALA A 39 4.65 4.48 -20.08
C ALA A 39 4.96 3.88 -21.46
N ALA A 40 5.57 2.69 -21.52
CA ALA A 40 5.86 1.99 -22.77
C ALA A 40 4.74 1.03 -23.21
N ASP A 41 3.71 0.86 -22.38
CA ASP A 41 2.63 -0.10 -22.60
C ASP A 41 1.52 0.50 -23.48
N PRO A 42 0.95 -0.26 -24.44
CA PRO A 42 -0.21 0.20 -25.22
C PRO A 42 -1.43 0.58 -24.36
N LEU A 43 -1.57 -0.02 -23.16
CA LEU A 43 -2.68 0.24 -22.24
C LEU A 43 -2.33 1.27 -21.15
N HIS A 44 -1.23 2.03 -21.29
CA HIS A 44 -0.68 2.89 -20.23
C HIS A 44 -1.73 3.76 -19.51
N ALA A 45 -2.64 4.38 -20.25
CA ALA A 45 -3.65 5.28 -19.68
C ALA A 45 -4.61 4.55 -18.72
N GLU A 46 -5.05 3.34 -19.08
CA GLU A 46 -5.89 2.52 -18.21
C GLU A 46 -5.08 1.89 -17.08
N LEU A 47 -3.84 1.46 -17.32
CA LEU A 47 -2.95 0.96 -16.27
C LEU A 47 -2.71 2.01 -15.17
N ASP A 48 -2.37 3.25 -15.55
CA ASP A 48 -2.16 4.37 -14.64
C ASP A 48 -3.44 4.72 -13.86
N LYS A 49 -4.59 4.74 -14.55
CA LYS A 49 -5.89 5.01 -13.93
C LYS A 49 -6.25 3.93 -12.92
N GLN A 50 -6.17 2.65 -13.28
CA GLN A 50 -6.54 1.56 -12.38
C GLN A 50 -5.58 1.45 -11.19
N LEU A 51 -4.28 1.69 -11.39
CA LEU A 51 -3.33 1.72 -10.29
C LEU A 51 -3.60 2.88 -9.32
N ARG A 52 -3.93 4.08 -9.82
CA ARG A 52 -4.33 5.22 -8.96
C ARG A 52 -5.61 4.95 -8.18
N MET A 53 -6.56 4.25 -8.79
CA MET A 53 -7.80 3.86 -8.12
C MET A 53 -7.60 2.70 -7.14
N GLY A 54 -6.52 1.93 -7.27
CA GLY A 54 -6.27 0.72 -6.51
C GLY A 54 -7.28 -0.39 -6.80
N LYS A 55 -7.87 -0.41 -8.00
CA LYS A 55 -9.00 -1.28 -8.34
C LYS A 55 -8.72 -2.07 -9.61
N SER A 56 -8.92 -3.38 -9.53
CA SER A 56 -8.97 -4.24 -10.73
C SER A 56 -10.24 -3.98 -11.52
N ALA A 57 -10.14 -3.99 -12.85
CA ALA A 57 -11.27 -3.64 -13.71
C ALA A 57 -11.21 -4.34 -15.07
N MET A 58 -12.39 -4.47 -15.67
CA MET A 58 -12.55 -4.70 -17.11
C MET A 58 -12.40 -3.39 -17.85
N VAL A 59 -11.56 -3.37 -18.89
CA VAL A 59 -11.40 -2.21 -19.79
C VAL A 59 -11.54 -2.65 -21.24
N GLU A 60 -11.95 -1.72 -22.09
CA GLU A 60 -12.04 -1.93 -23.53
C GLU A 60 -11.22 -0.84 -24.23
N VAL A 61 -10.26 -1.26 -25.05
CA VAL A 61 -9.36 -0.38 -25.80
C VAL A 61 -9.32 -0.91 -27.23
N ASP A 62 -9.60 -0.05 -28.21
CA ASP A 62 -9.66 -0.40 -29.64
C ASP A 62 -10.55 -1.61 -29.97
N GLY A 63 -11.66 -1.77 -29.24
CA GLY A 63 -12.61 -2.88 -29.40
C GLY A 63 -12.15 -4.20 -28.78
N GLN A 64 -10.97 -4.24 -28.14
CA GLN A 64 -10.46 -5.39 -27.42
C GLN A 64 -10.66 -5.26 -25.90
N LYS A 65 -11.12 -6.35 -25.27
CA LYS A 65 -11.43 -6.39 -23.84
C LYS A 65 -10.28 -6.98 -23.04
N TRP A 66 -9.89 -6.26 -22.00
CA TRP A 66 -8.80 -6.62 -21.11
C TRP A 66 -9.29 -6.65 -19.68
N PHE A 67 -8.82 -7.63 -18.90
CA PHE A 67 -8.93 -7.58 -17.45
C PHE A 67 -7.60 -7.11 -16.86
N LEU A 68 -7.66 -6.00 -16.14
CA LEU A 68 -6.51 -5.43 -15.44
C LEU A 68 -6.59 -5.84 -13.98
N ASN A 69 -5.73 -6.78 -13.57
CA ASN A 69 -5.66 -7.21 -12.19
C ASN A 69 -4.56 -6.43 -11.45
N VAL A 70 -4.96 -5.50 -10.58
CA VAL A 70 -4.07 -4.57 -9.88
C VAL A 70 -3.53 -5.21 -8.62
N TYR A 71 -2.20 -5.24 -8.51
CA TYR A 71 -1.49 -5.64 -7.30
C TYR A 71 -0.69 -4.45 -6.79
N ALA A 72 -1.32 -3.66 -5.91
CA ALA A 72 -0.68 -2.56 -5.22
C ALA A 72 -0.20 -3.00 -3.82
N PRO A 73 0.89 -2.42 -3.28
CA PRO A 73 1.29 -2.62 -1.89
C PRO A 73 0.18 -2.21 -0.92
N THR A 74 0.05 -2.94 0.18
CA THR A 74 -0.77 -2.51 1.32
C THR A 74 -0.33 -1.14 1.79
N ALA A 75 -1.30 -0.24 1.95
CA ALA A 75 -1.07 1.12 2.42
C ALA A 75 -0.60 1.08 3.88
N LYS A 76 0.53 1.75 4.15
CA LYS A 76 1.01 1.97 5.51
C LYS A 76 0.34 3.22 6.07
N LEU A 77 -0.06 3.18 7.34
CA LEU A 77 -0.52 4.35 8.07
C LEU A 77 0.36 4.55 9.30
N VAL A 78 1.19 5.60 9.27
CA VAL A 78 2.04 5.97 10.40
C VAL A 78 1.37 7.09 11.17
N ILE A 79 0.96 6.81 12.40
CA ILE A 79 0.33 7.76 13.30
C ILE A 79 1.39 8.27 14.28
N VAL A 80 1.68 9.56 14.23
CA VAL A 80 2.62 10.23 15.14
C VAL A 80 1.83 10.85 16.28
N GLY A 81 2.05 10.35 17.50
CA GLY A 81 1.31 10.69 18.70
C GLY A 81 0.35 9.58 19.13
N ALA A 82 0.54 9.04 20.34
CA ALA A 82 -0.27 7.99 20.95
C ALA A 82 -1.38 8.60 21.85
N VAL A 83 -2.22 9.46 21.26
CA VAL A 83 -3.30 10.19 21.95
C VAL A 83 -4.66 9.48 21.81
N HIS A 84 -5.72 10.06 22.39
CA HIS A 84 -7.08 9.51 22.32
C HIS A 84 -7.63 9.40 20.89
N ILE A 85 -7.28 10.35 20.01
CA ILE A 85 -7.65 10.28 18.59
C ILE A 85 -7.02 9.03 17.94
N SER A 86 -5.75 8.77 18.23
CA SER A 86 -5.01 7.61 17.71
C SER A 86 -5.62 6.29 18.17
N GLN A 87 -6.06 6.20 19.43
CA GLN A 87 -6.72 5.01 19.97
C GLN A 87 -8.02 4.66 19.22
N ALA A 88 -8.78 5.67 18.78
CA ALA A 88 -9.97 5.46 17.97
C ALA A 88 -9.62 5.18 16.49
N LEU A 89 -8.62 5.86 15.95
CA LEU A 89 -8.22 5.77 14.55
C LEU A 89 -7.56 4.43 14.20
N ALA A 90 -6.64 3.96 15.04
CA ALA A 90 -5.84 2.76 14.76
C ALA A 90 -6.70 1.50 14.48
N PRO A 91 -7.70 1.12 15.29
CA PRO A 91 -8.55 -0.03 14.99
C PRO A 91 -9.41 0.18 13.74
N LEU A 92 -9.92 1.39 13.50
CA LEU A 92 -10.67 1.71 12.28
C LEU A 92 -9.80 1.53 11.03
N ALA A 93 -8.58 2.07 11.04
CA ALA A 93 -7.64 1.93 9.94
C ALA A 93 -7.25 0.46 9.70
N ARG A 94 -6.99 -0.32 10.76
CA ARG A 94 -6.74 -1.76 10.62
C ARG A 94 -7.91 -2.52 10.02
N SER A 95 -9.15 -2.15 10.38
CA SER A 95 -10.34 -2.78 9.80
C SER A 95 -10.51 -2.52 8.29
N LEU A 96 -9.77 -1.53 7.76
CA LEU A 96 -9.68 -1.19 6.34
C LEU A 96 -8.37 -1.71 5.70
N ASP A 97 -7.71 -2.69 6.33
CA ASP A 97 -6.47 -3.34 5.88
C ASP A 97 -5.24 -2.42 5.79
N TYR A 98 -5.20 -1.30 6.53
CA TYR A 98 -3.97 -0.52 6.66
C TYR A 98 -2.94 -1.24 7.54
N ASP A 99 -1.67 -1.17 7.14
CA ASP A 99 -0.53 -1.51 7.99
C ASP A 99 -0.25 -0.35 8.95
N VAL A 100 -0.88 -0.39 10.13
CA VAL A 100 -0.87 0.69 11.10
C VAL A 100 0.33 0.59 12.04
N THR A 101 1.11 1.67 12.11
CA THR A 101 2.17 1.88 13.11
C THR A 101 1.89 3.15 13.90
N VAL A 102 2.02 3.12 15.23
CA VAL A 102 1.95 4.30 16.09
C VAL A 102 3.35 4.61 16.62
N VAL A 103 3.77 5.87 16.47
CA VAL A 103 5.05 6.40 16.94
C VAL A 103 4.78 7.41 18.05
N ASP A 104 5.31 7.19 19.24
CA ASP A 104 5.29 8.18 20.33
C ASP A 104 6.43 7.88 21.32
N PRO A 105 7.34 8.83 21.61
CA PRO A 105 8.48 8.58 22.50
C PRO A 105 8.05 8.34 23.96
N ARG A 106 6.80 8.67 24.33
CA ARG A 106 6.29 8.48 25.68
C ARG A 106 5.72 7.07 25.80
N THR A 107 6.50 6.17 26.38
CA THR A 107 6.13 4.76 26.61
C THR A 107 4.82 4.58 27.37
N ALA A 108 4.49 5.49 28.30
CA ALA A 108 3.21 5.49 29.01
C ALA A 108 2.00 5.70 28.06
N PHE A 109 2.21 6.29 26.90
CA PHE A 109 1.19 6.53 25.90
C PHE A 109 1.17 5.45 24.82
N ALA A 110 2.32 5.12 24.24
CA ALA A 110 2.45 4.04 23.26
C ALA A 110 2.58 2.68 23.95
N SER A 111 1.50 2.20 24.57
CA SER A 111 1.46 0.92 25.27
C SER A 111 0.52 -0.09 24.61
N PRO A 112 0.81 -1.41 24.66
CA PRO A 112 -0.05 -2.45 24.10
C PRO A 112 -1.47 -2.48 24.68
N GLU A 113 -1.65 -2.07 25.94
CA GLU A 113 -2.96 -2.02 26.59
C GLU A 113 -3.86 -0.94 25.96
N ARG A 114 -3.27 0.15 25.48
CA ARG A 114 -3.99 1.24 24.80
C ARG A 114 -4.14 0.98 23.29
N PHE A 115 -3.24 0.19 22.71
CA PHE A 115 -3.16 -0.09 21.28
C PHE A 115 -2.95 -1.59 21.02
N PRO A 116 -3.97 -2.43 21.26
CA PRO A 116 -3.87 -3.86 21.04
C PRO A 116 -3.63 -4.16 19.55
N ASP A 117 -2.78 -5.14 19.28
CA ASP A 117 -2.39 -5.63 17.95
C ASP A 117 -1.74 -4.62 17.00
N VAL A 118 -1.53 -3.37 17.41
CA VAL A 118 -0.90 -2.31 16.61
C VAL A 118 0.62 -2.34 16.82
N LYS A 119 1.39 -2.10 15.75
CA LYS A 119 2.84 -1.92 15.88
C LYS A 119 3.14 -0.59 16.57
N LEU A 120 3.88 -0.62 17.67
CA LEU A 120 4.26 0.55 18.46
C LEU A 120 5.76 0.80 18.35
N ILE A 121 6.15 2.06 18.16
CA ILE A 121 7.54 2.51 18.21
C ILE A 121 7.64 3.63 19.25
N ALA A 122 8.35 3.35 20.34
CA ALA A 122 8.52 4.25 21.46
C ALA A 122 9.79 5.12 21.31
N GLU A 123 9.92 5.78 20.17
CA GLU A 123 11.06 6.63 19.80
C GLU A 123 10.54 7.97 19.27
N TRP A 124 11.44 8.93 19.10
CA TRP A 124 11.09 10.19 18.43
C TRP A 124 10.85 9.96 16.93
N PRO A 125 10.01 10.76 16.26
CA PRO A 125 9.70 10.57 14.84
C PRO A 125 10.94 10.58 13.93
N ASP A 126 11.93 11.43 14.21
CA ASP A 126 13.18 11.49 13.46
C ASP A 126 14.01 10.20 13.53
N GLU A 127 13.91 9.45 14.63
CA GLU A 127 14.56 8.14 14.81
C GLU A 127 13.69 6.99 14.25
N ALA A 128 12.38 7.05 14.51
CA ALA A 128 11.44 6.00 14.16
C ALA A 128 11.14 5.90 12.66
N LEU A 129 11.10 7.03 11.94
CA LEU A 129 10.65 7.09 10.55
C LEU A 129 11.64 6.53 9.52
N PRO A 130 12.96 6.82 9.57
CA PRO A 130 13.93 6.31 8.60
C PRO A 130 13.90 4.79 8.38
N PRO A 131 13.85 3.93 9.42
CA PRO A 131 13.84 2.47 9.22
C PRO A 131 12.49 1.91 8.77
N LEU A 132 11.40 2.70 8.74
CA LEU A 132 10.07 2.20 8.38
C LEU A 132 9.88 1.90 6.89
N GLY A 133 10.88 2.20 6.05
CA GLY A 133 10.79 1.98 4.60
C GLY A 133 9.61 2.74 4.01
N ILE A 134 9.59 4.05 4.27
CA ILE A 134 8.55 4.97 3.78
C ILE A 134 8.58 4.97 2.26
N ASP A 135 7.40 4.79 1.67
CA ASP A 135 7.20 4.81 0.23
C ASP A 135 5.94 5.63 -0.11
N ARG A 136 5.63 5.75 -1.39
CA ARG A 136 4.44 6.47 -1.86
C ARG A 136 3.09 5.86 -1.43
N TRP A 137 3.11 4.69 -0.81
CA TRP A 137 1.93 4.02 -0.24
C TRP A 137 1.87 4.21 1.29
N THR A 138 2.66 5.12 1.82
CA THR A 138 2.70 5.46 3.24
C THR A 138 1.98 6.78 3.47
N ALA A 139 0.94 6.77 4.32
CA ALA A 139 0.25 7.95 4.80
C ALA A 139 0.68 8.29 6.22
N PHE A 140 0.67 9.58 6.55
CA PHE A 140 1.00 10.10 7.87
C PHE A 140 -0.19 10.78 8.51
N VAL A 141 -0.37 10.54 9.81
CA VAL A 141 -1.32 11.26 10.66
C VAL A 141 -0.56 11.82 11.85
N ALA A 142 -0.32 13.13 11.83
CA ALA A 142 0.31 13.84 12.94
C ALA A 142 -0.77 14.32 13.91
N VAL A 143 -0.84 13.67 15.07
CA VAL A 143 -1.79 13.96 16.16
C VAL A 143 -1.01 14.18 17.45
N THR A 144 0.02 15.00 17.34
CA THR A 144 0.84 15.52 18.44
C THR A 144 0.72 17.04 18.50
N HIS A 145 0.84 17.58 19.71
CA HIS A 145 0.96 19.03 19.95
C HIS A 145 2.35 19.40 20.45
N ASP A 146 3.24 18.40 20.59
CA ASP A 146 4.64 18.64 20.89
C ASP A 146 5.31 19.25 19.65
N PRO A 147 5.95 20.43 19.76
CA PRO A 147 6.68 21.02 18.65
C PRO A 147 7.96 20.25 18.28
N LYS A 148 8.39 19.30 19.11
CA LYS A 148 9.52 18.40 18.88
C LYS A 148 9.06 17.10 18.22
#